data_AF-A0A9W6TD52-F1
#
_entry.id   AF-A0A9W6TD52-F1
#
_cell.length_a   1.000
_cell.length_b   1.000
_cell.length_c   1.000
_cell.angle_alpha   90.00
_cell.angle_beta   90.00
_cell.angle_gamma   90.00
#
_symmetry.space_group_name_H-M   'P 1'
#
loop_
_entity.id
_entity.type
_entity.pdbx_description
1 polymer ?
#
loop_
_entity_poly.entity_id
_entity_poly.type
_entity_poly.pdbx_seq_one_letter_code
_entity_poly.pdbx_strand_id
1 'polypeptide(L)'
;MSCVQTPELTDVMLGYFHKTCVFTIPDNPEKHASQTIAEYKMSVGFQKAVGESSDPDGLEHVTEYTRRMTMISAVLAAVRQTIPWDGSPSPPGLELGDCWTWLARLVNEPPHLMTGALTLTILEVAGFELLRNYKKQFHKLLLLIARDVCPRLSKNAKTGAANAAGQLEMFVNQYHANRCTLNEPDGRKLEETKISEADEERTDRDDNGGGGGYYGGRGGGRGGGRGGGRGGGRGGGRRR
;
A
#
# COMPACT_ATOMS: atom_id res chain seq x y z
N MET A 1 -18.26 8.87 -3.33
CA MET A 1 -16.90 8.64 -3.86
C MET A 1 -16.58 9.82 -4.76
N SER A 2 -15.52 10.62 -4.50
CA SER A 2 -15.27 11.88 -5.24
C SER A 2 -15.12 11.66 -6.75
N CYS A 3 -14.58 10.52 -7.17
CA CYS A 3 -14.46 10.12 -8.57
C CYS A 3 -15.80 10.00 -9.31
N VAL A 4 -16.93 9.81 -8.60
CA VAL A 4 -18.28 9.79 -9.19
C VAL A 4 -18.73 11.20 -9.57
N GLN A 5 -18.39 12.20 -8.77
CA GLN A 5 -18.79 13.60 -8.98
C GLN A 5 -17.83 14.35 -9.90
N THR A 6 -16.59 13.86 -10.05
CA THR A 6 -15.54 14.48 -10.85
C THR A 6 -14.83 13.41 -11.69
N PRO A 7 -15.33 13.09 -12.89
CA PRO A 7 -14.75 12.07 -13.76
C PRO A 7 -13.26 12.30 -14.07
N GLU A 8 -12.83 13.56 -14.24
CA GLU A 8 -11.44 13.93 -14.51
C GLU A 8 -10.49 13.50 -13.38
N LEU A 9 -11.00 13.41 -12.14
CA LEU A 9 -10.23 12.89 -11.02
C LEU A 9 -9.90 11.40 -11.19
N THR A 10 -10.79 10.63 -11.81
CA THR A 10 -10.56 9.22 -12.14
C THR A 10 -9.36 9.11 -13.10
N ASP A 11 -9.34 9.92 -14.14
CA ASP A 11 -8.26 9.90 -15.15
C ASP A 11 -6.92 10.30 -14.56
N VAL A 12 -6.89 11.36 -13.73
CA VAL A 12 -5.66 11.81 -13.07
C VAL A 12 -5.15 10.76 -12.08
N MET A 13 -6.03 10.17 -11.27
CA MET A 13 -5.67 9.15 -10.29
C MET A 13 -5.14 7.88 -10.98
N LEU A 14 -5.88 7.36 -11.97
CA LEU A 14 -5.46 6.18 -12.75
C LEU A 14 -4.16 6.46 -13.49
N GLY A 15 -4.03 7.62 -14.14
CA GLY A 15 -2.79 8.03 -14.80
C GLY A 15 -1.58 8.05 -13.86
N TYR A 16 -1.75 8.53 -12.63
CA TYR A 16 -0.68 8.52 -11.63
C TYR A 16 -0.36 7.10 -11.13
N PHE A 17 -1.36 6.25 -10.89
CA PHE A 17 -1.15 4.86 -10.47
C PHE A 17 -0.45 4.05 -11.56
N HIS A 18 -0.89 4.18 -12.82
CA HIS A 18 -0.28 3.51 -13.97
C HIS A 18 1.16 3.96 -14.19
N LYS A 19 1.44 5.26 -14.04
CA LYS A 19 2.82 5.78 -14.11
C LYS A 19 3.71 5.27 -12.98
N THR A 20 3.16 5.11 -11.77
CA THR A 20 3.96 4.78 -10.58
C THR A 20 4.15 3.28 -10.41
N CYS A 21 3.16 2.47 -10.81
CA CYS A 21 3.17 1.02 -10.76
C CYS A 21 2.74 0.45 -12.11
N VAL A 22 3.73 0.06 -12.93
CA VAL A 22 3.51 -0.47 -14.29
C VAL A 22 2.59 -1.70 -14.30
N PHE A 23 2.54 -2.47 -13.21
CA PHE A 23 1.71 -3.67 -13.13
C PHE A 23 0.23 -3.39 -12.84
N THR A 24 -0.19 -2.13 -12.72
CA THR A 24 -1.63 -1.77 -12.66
C THR A 24 -2.30 -1.77 -14.03
N ILE A 25 -1.50 -1.85 -15.10
CA ILE A 25 -1.93 -2.13 -16.47
C ILE A 25 -1.41 -3.52 -16.87
N PRO A 26 -2.03 -4.18 -17.87
CA PRO A 26 -1.58 -5.48 -18.36
C PRO A 26 -0.37 -5.31 -19.28
N ASP A 27 0.75 -4.93 -18.66
CA ASP A 27 2.05 -4.86 -19.31
C ASP A 27 3.08 -5.59 -18.43
N ASN A 28 3.87 -6.44 -19.06
CA ASN A 28 4.95 -7.18 -18.40
C ASN A 28 6.25 -6.89 -19.16
N PRO A 29 6.90 -5.73 -18.87
CA PRO A 29 8.08 -5.32 -19.62
C PRO A 29 9.19 -6.34 -19.40
N GLU A 30 9.72 -6.88 -20.49
CA GLU A 30 10.91 -7.74 -20.46
C GLU A 30 12.18 -6.92 -20.69
N LYS A 31 13.28 -7.34 -20.06
CA LYS A 31 14.57 -6.70 -20.26
C LYS A 31 15.04 -6.87 -21.70
N HIS A 32 15.31 -5.78 -22.41
CA HIS A 32 15.96 -5.85 -23.73
C HIS A 32 17.44 -6.24 -23.62
N ALA A 33 17.97 -6.92 -24.65
CA ALA A 33 19.36 -7.35 -24.69
C ALA A 33 20.36 -6.17 -24.59
N SER A 34 20.01 -5.02 -25.17
CA SER A 34 20.82 -3.80 -25.16
C SER A 34 20.79 -3.04 -23.83
N GLN A 35 19.81 -3.30 -22.96
CA GLN A 35 19.67 -2.60 -21.67
C GLN A 35 20.57 -3.23 -20.61
N THR A 36 21.10 -2.42 -19.71
CA THR A 36 21.69 -2.88 -18.46
C THR A 36 20.61 -3.34 -17.47
N ILE A 37 21.00 -4.02 -16.39
CA ILE A 37 20.06 -4.44 -15.33
C ILE A 37 19.47 -3.21 -14.63
N ALA A 38 20.28 -2.19 -14.34
CA ALA A 38 19.84 -0.95 -13.70
C ALA A 38 18.83 -0.18 -14.58
N GLU A 39 19.09 -0.05 -15.88
CA GLU A 39 18.15 0.60 -16.81
C GLU A 39 16.80 -0.13 -16.87
N TYR A 40 16.83 -1.46 -16.91
CA TYR A 40 15.61 -2.26 -16.87
C TYR A 40 14.84 -2.07 -15.57
N LYS A 41 15.51 -2.14 -14.41
CA LYS A 41 14.89 -1.89 -13.10
C LYS A 41 14.23 -0.52 -13.05
N MET A 42 14.91 0.52 -13.53
CA MET A 42 14.33 1.87 -13.62
C MET A 42 13.11 1.90 -14.55
N SER A 43 13.13 1.20 -15.68
CA SER A 43 11.98 1.15 -16.60
C SER A 43 10.74 0.47 -16.02
N VAL A 44 10.91 -0.50 -15.11
CA VAL A 44 9.78 -1.12 -14.39
C VAL A 44 9.41 -0.38 -13.10
N GLY A 45 10.08 0.74 -12.82
CA GLY A 45 9.69 1.68 -11.77
C GLY A 45 10.52 1.60 -10.49
N PHE A 46 11.68 0.93 -10.47
CA PHE A 46 12.62 1.06 -9.34
C PHE A 46 13.13 2.50 -9.24
N GLN A 47 13.25 2.98 -8.00
CA GLN A 47 13.76 4.31 -7.67
C GLN A 47 15.18 4.20 -7.10
N LYS A 48 15.91 5.33 -7.11
CA LYS A 48 17.19 5.42 -6.40
C LYS A 48 16.96 5.17 -4.92
N ALA A 49 17.87 4.44 -4.28
CA ALA A 49 17.77 4.21 -2.85
C ALA A 49 17.79 5.53 -2.07
N VAL A 50 16.97 5.59 -1.02
CA VAL A 50 16.95 6.70 -0.06
C VAL A 50 17.39 6.13 1.28
N GLY A 51 18.54 6.57 1.79
CA GLY A 51 19.14 6.02 3.01
C GLY A 51 20.05 4.82 2.72
N GLU A 52 20.17 3.90 3.69
CA GLU A 52 21.16 2.82 3.65
C GLU A 52 20.68 1.54 2.92
N SER A 53 19.39 1.43 2.58
CA SER A 53 18.82 0.25 1.91
C SER A 53 18.92 0.32 0.38
N SER A 54 20.12 0.06 -0.15
CA SER A 54 20.35 -0.02 -1.59
C SER A 54 20.67 -1.45 -2.06
N ASP A 55 20.30 -1.75 -3.30
CA ASP A 55 20.83 -2.90 -4.03
C ASP A 55 22.23 -2.58 -4.64
N PRO A 56 22.89 -3.55 -5.29
CA PRO A 56 24.22 -3.33 -5.89
C PRO A 56 24.27 -2.26 -6.99
N ASP A 57 23.13 -1.90 -7.58
CA ASP A 57 23.02 -0.90 -8.64
C ASP A 57 22.72 0.51 -8.07
N GLY A 58 22.68 0.68 -6.74
CA GLY A 58 22.32 1.93 -6.07
C GLY A 58 20.82 2.25 -6.13
N LEU A 59 19.99 1.26 -6.48
CA LEU A 59 18.53 1.36 -6.51
C LEU A 59 17.94 0.85 -5.19
N GLU A 60 16.67 1.17 -4.95
CA GLU A 60 15.97 0.70 -3.76
C GLU A 60 15.97 -0.83 -3.68
N HIS A 61 16.10 -1.38 -2.46
CA HIS A 61 16.03 -2.83 -2.26
C HIS A 61 14.67 -3.40 -2.69
N VAL A 62 14.65 -4.64 -3.18
CA VAL A 62 13.43 -5.31 -3.69
C VAL A 62 12.27 -5.31 -2.69
N THR A 63 12.56 -5.33 -1.39
CA THR A 63 11.54 -5.24 -0.32
C THR A 63 10.81 -3.89 -0.33
N GLU A 64 11.54 -2.77 -0.45
CA GLU A 64 10.95 -1.43 -0.48
C GLU A 64 10.17 -1.20 -1.77
N TYR A 65 10.74 -1.64 -2.89
CA TYR A 65 10.05 -1.65 -4.19
C TYR A 65 8.72 -2.43 -4.11
N THR A 66 8.77 -3.66 -3.61
CA THR A 66 7.58 -4.52 -3.48
C THR A 66 6.53 -3.83 -2.62
N ARG A 67 6.91 -3.26 -1.47
CA ARG A 67 6.02 -2.53 -0.57
C ARG A 67 5.34 -1.35 -1.28
N ARG A 68 6.10 -0.55 -2.04
CA ARG A 68 5.55 0.61 -2.76
C ARG A 68 4.54 0.19 -3.82
N MET A 69 4.86 -0.86 -4.58
CA MET A 69 3.96 -1.40 -5.61
C MET A 69 2.70 -1.99 -5.01
N THR A 70 2.81 -2.81 -3.95
CA THR A 70 1.64 -3.41 -3.30
C THR A 70 0.77 -2.36 -2.62
N MET A 71 1.33 -1.28 -2.05
CA MET A 71 0.52 -0.18 -1.50
C MET A 71 -0.36 0.49 -2.56
N ILE A 72 0.20 0.84 -3.73
CA ILE A 72 -0.58 1.44 -4.83
C ILE A 72 -1.65 0.47 -5.33
N SER A 73 -1.28 -0.80 -5.48
CA SER A 73 -2.19 -1.86 -5.90
C SER A 73 -3.31 -2.13 -4.89
N ALA A 74 -3.02 -2.06 -3.59
CA ALA A 74 -4.00 -2.16 -2.52
C ALA A 74 -5.01 -1.02 -2.60
N VAL A 75 -4.54 0.23 -2.78
CA VAL A 75 -5.44 1.39 -2.92
C VAL A 75 -6.33 1.23 -4.15
N LEU A 76 -5.78 0.86 -5.31
CA LEU A 76 -6.56 0.65 -6.52
C LEU A 76 -7.59 -0.48 -6.36
N ALA A 77 -7.21 -1.61 -5.75
CA ALA A 77 -8.12 -2.71 -5.45
C ALA A 77 -9.22 -2.28 -4.48
N ALA A 78 -8.88 -1.50 -3.45
CA ALA A 78 -9.82 -0.95 -2.49
C ALA A 78 -10.85 -0.04 -3.18
N VAL A 79 -10.41 0.91 -4.01
CA VAL A 79 -11.32 1.78 -4.77
C VAL A 79 -12.26 0.97 -5.66
N ARG A 80 -11.74 -0.05 -6.36
CA ARG A 80 -12.54 -0.89 -7.27
C ARG A 80 -13.56 -1.79 -6.57
N GLN A 81 -13.34 -2.16 -5.30
CA GLN A 81 -14.32 -2.94 -4.53
C GLN A 81 -15.35 -2.07 -3.79
N THR A 82 -15.12 -0.76 -3.70
CA THR A 82 -16.00 0.15 -3.00
C THR A 82 -17.17 0.52 -3.90
N ILE A 83 -18.38 0.21 -3.42
CA ILE A 83 -19.61 0.65 -4.06
C ILE A 83 -19.84 2.12 -3.65
N PRO A 84 -20.14 3.04 -4.58
CA PRO A 84 -20.52 4.41 -4.24
C PRO A 84 -21.68 4.46 -3.23
N TRP A 85 -21.54 5.28 -2.20
CA TRP A 85 -22.48 5.36 -1.08
C TRP A 85 -23.88 5.85 -1.48
N ASP A 86 -23.95 6.66 -2.54
CA ASP A 86 -25.16 7.20 -3.14
C ASP A 86 -25.83 6.21 -4.11
N GLY A 87 -25.26 5.02 -4.29
CA GLY A 87 -25.76 3.99 -5.21
C GLY A 87 -25.47 4.27 -6.68
N SER A 88 -24.73 5.34 -6.99
CA SER A 88 -24.30 5.67 -8.35
C SER A 88 -23.40 4.55 -8.92
N PRO A 89 -23.39 4.34 -10.25
CA PRO A 89 -22.42 3.46 -10.88
C PRO A 89 -20.98 3.91 -10.60
N SER A 90 -20.06 2.95 -10.47
CA SER A 90 -18.63 3.26 -10.39
C SER A 90 -18.16 3.93 -11.70
N PRO A 91 -17.21 4.88 -11.64
CA PRO A 91 -16.62 5.45 -12.84
C PRO A 91 -15.90 4.37 -13.68
N PRO A 92 -15.83 4.53 -15.01
CA PRO A 92 -15.07 3.62 -15.87
C PRO A 92 -13.62 3.44 -15.39
N GLY A 93 -13.12 2.19 -15.40
CA GLY A 93 -11.77 1.86 -14.94
C GLY A 93 -11.65 1.64 -13.42
N LEU A 94 -12.69 2.00 -12.66
CA LEU A 94 -12.80 1.81 -11.21
C LEU A 94 -13.91 0.81 -10.83
N GLU A 95 -14.38 0.00 -11.78
CA GLU A 95 -15.38 -1.01 -11.49
C GLU A 95 -14.75 -2.26 -10.86
N LEU A 96 -15.56 -3.03 -10.13
CA LEU A 96 -15.14 -4.37 -9.67
C LEU A 96 -14.81 -5.29 -10.86
N GLY A 97 -15.44 -5.06 -12.01
CA GLY A 97 -15.11 -5.67 -13.30
C GLY A 97 -13.63 -5.50 -13.67
N ASP A 98 -13.13 -4.26 -13.58
CA ASP A 98 -11.74 -3.95 -13.88
C ASP A 98 -10.77 -4.64 -12.93
N CYS A 99 -11.15 -4.81 -11.65
CA CYS A 99 -10.37 -5.56 -10.67
C CYS A 99 -10.29 -7.05 -11.03
N TRP A 100 -11.41 -7.65 -11.41
CA TRP A 100 -11.45 -9.03 -11.89
C TRP A 100 -10.59 -9.23 -13.14
N THR A 101 -10.73 -8.35 -14.13
CA THR A 101 -9.95 -8.44 -15.37
C THR A 101 -8.46 -8.28 -15.09
N TRP A 102 -8.07 -7.37 -14.20
CA TRP A 102 -6.69 -7.19 -13.80
C TRP A 102 -6.12 -8.44 -13.13
N LEU A 103 -6.82 -9.00 -12.14
CA LEU A 103 -6.41 -10.24 -11.47
C LEU A 103 -6.31 -11.41 -12.45
N ALA A 104 -7.29 -11.56 -13.34
CA ALA A 104 -7.30 -12.62 -14.35
C ALA A 104 -6.13 -12.50 -15.34
N ARG A 105 -5.75 -11.29 -15.76
CA ARG A 105 -4.59 -11.08 -16.63
C ARG A 105 -3.30 -11.44 -15.89
N LEU A 106 -3.13 -10.94 -14.67
CA LEU A 106 -1.95 -11.17 -13.84
C LEU A 106 -1.66 -12.67 -13.64
N VAL A 107 -2.68 -13.50 -13.40
CA VAL A 107 -2.49 -14.95 -13.17
C VAL A 107 -2.29 -15.76 -14.45
N ASN A 108 -2.69 -15.22 -15.59
CA ASN A 108 -2.55 -15.85 -16.90
C ASN A 108 -1.20 -15.54 -17.58
N GLU A 109 -0.55 -14.44 -17.20
CA GLU A 109 0.76 -14.07 -17.72
C GLU A 109 1.90 -14.98 -17.17
N PRO A 110 3.06 -15.03 -17.86
CA PRO A 110 4.26 -15.63 -17.30
C PRO A 110 4.63 -14.95 -15.97
N PRO A 111 4.85 -15.70 -14.88
CA PRO A 111 5.10 -15.08 -13.58
C PRO A 111 6.38 -14.25 -13.59
N HIS A 112 6.25 -12.99 -13.19
CA HIS A 112 7.33 -12.04 -12.97
C HIS A 112 7.50 -11.77 -11.48
N LEU A 113 8.48 -10.92 -11.14
CA LEU A 113 8.84 -10.58 -9.75
C LEU A 113 7.64 -10.21 -8.87
N MET A 114 6.68 -9.48 -9.44
CA MET A 114 5.55 -8.91 -8.70
C MET A 114 4.27 -9.74 -8.76
N THR A 115 4.18 -10.76 -9.62
CA THR A 115 2.95 -11.55 -9.81
C THR A 115 2.40 -12.08 -8.49
N GLY A 116 3.25 -12.69 -7.65
CA GLY A 116 2.83 -13.25 -6.37
C GLY A 116 2.33 -12.19 -5.39
N ALA A 117 3.12 -11.13 -5.18
CA ALA A 117 2.79 -10.06 -4.23
C ALA A 117 1.51 -9.31 -4.63
N LEU A 118 1.36 -8.97 -5.90
CA LEU A 118 0.18 -8.28 -6.42
C LEU A 118 -1.08 -9.16 -6.37
N THR A 119 -0.95 -10.45 -6.73
CA THR A 119 -2.08 -11.40 -6.64
C THR A 119 -2.56 -11.49 -5.19
N LEU A 120 -1.64 -11.64 -4.24
CA LEU A 120 -1.98 -11.71 -2.82
C LEU A 120 -2.65 -10.42 -2.35
N THR A 121 -2.08 -9.25 -2.68
CA THR A 121 -2.66 -7.96 -2.32
C THR A 121 -4.09 -7.78 -2.84
N ILE A 122 -4.36 -8.14 -4.10
CA ILE A 122 -5.71 -8.04 -4.66
C ILE A 122 -6.67 -8.98 -3.94
N LEU A 123 -6.24 -10.21 -3.63
CA LEU A 123 -7.07 -11.19 -2.92
C LEU A 123 -7.38 -10.76 -1.48
N GLU A 124 -6.40 -10.21 -0.77
CA GLU A 124 -6.59 -9.71 0.60
C GLU A 124 -7.51 -8.49 0.63
N VAL A 125 -7.34 -7.55 -0.31
CA VAL A 125 -8.09 -6.29 -0.31
C VAL A 125 -9.48 -6.43 -0.93
N ALA A 126 -9.59 -7.04 -2.10
CA ALA A 126 -10.83 -7.09 -2.89
C ALA A 126 -11.43 -8.50 -3.02
N GLY A 127 -10.74 -9.55 -2.54
CA GLY A 127 -11.15 -10.94 -2.72
C GLY A 127 -12.53 -11.25 -2.15
N PHE A 128 -12.90 -10.62 -1.03
CA PHE A 128 -14.24 -10.76 -0.45
C PHE A 128 -15.36 -10.35 -1.43
N GLU A 129 -15.28 -9.16 -2.02
CA GLU A 129 -16.28 -8.70 -2.99
C GLU A 129 -16.20 -9.42 -4.33
N LEU A 130 -14.98 -9.76 -4.78
CA LEU A 130 -14.80 -10.60 -5.97
C LEU A 130 -15.47 -11.97 -5.78
N LEU A 131 -15.35 -12.60 -4.61
CA LEU A 131 -16.04 -13.86 -4.30
C LEU A 131 -17.56 -13.68 -4.33
N ARG A 132 -18.10 -12.62 -3.72
CA ARG A 132 -19.55 -12.35 -3.69
C ARG A 132 -20.13 -12.17 -5.10
N ASN A 133 -19.43 -11.46 -5.97
CA ASN A 133 -19.91 -11.17 -7.32
C ASN A 133 -19.68 -12.33 -8.30
N TYR A 134 -18.51 -12.96 -8.28
CA TYR A 134 -18.12 -13.98 -9.28
C TYR A 134 -18.30 -15.43 -8.80
N LYS A 135 -18.49 -15.66 -7.51
CA LYS A 135 -18.90 -16.96 -6.90
C LYS A 135 -18.03 -18.12 -7.40
N LYS A 136 -18.63 -19.06 -8.15
CA LYS A 136 -17.95 -20.24 -8.70
C LYS A 136 -16.78 -19.89 -9.63
N GLN A 137 -16.82 -18.75 -10.32
CA GLN A 137 -15.70 -18.34 -11.17
C GLN A 137 -14.50 -17.91 -10.33
N PHE A 138 -14.73 -17.18 -9.23
CA PHE A 138 -13.67 -16.86 -8.27
C PHE A 138 -13.06 -18.12 -7.66
N HIS A 139 -13.89 -19.10 -7.32
CA HIS A 139 -13.39 -20.39 -6.84
C HIS A 139 -12.46 -21.08 -7.85
N LYS A 140 -12.85 -21.13 -9.13
CA LYS A 140 -12.00 -21.68 -10.20
C LYS A 140 -10.69 -20.91 -10.35
N LEU A 141 -10.71 -19.60 -10.17
CA LEU A 141 -9.53 -18.76 -10.21
C LEU A 141 -8.56 -19.10 -9.06
N LEU A 142 -9.05 -19.30 -7.83
CA LEU A 142 -8.20 -19.73 -6.71
C LEU A 142 -7.57 -21.11 -6.95
N LEU A 143 -8.33 -22.05 -7.53
CA LEU A 143 -7.78 -23.35 -7.92
C LEU A 143 -6.71 -23.23 -9.00
N LEU A 144 -6.89 -22.34 -9.98
CA LEU A 144 -5.89 -22.04 -11.00
C LEU A 144 -4.62 -21.47 -10.36
N ILE A 145 -4.75 -20.55 -9.41
CA ILE A 145 -3.62 -19.96 -8.68
C ILE A 145 -2.82 -21.05 -7.97
N ALA A 146 -3.48 -21.90 -7.18
CA ALA A 146 -2.81 -22.97 -6.44
C ALA A 146 -2.18 -24.03 -7.37
N ARG A 147 -2.87 -24.43 -8.43
CA ARG A 147 -2.41 -25.49 -9.34
C ARG A 147 -1.28 -25.03 -10.26
N ASP A 148 -1.37 -23.81 -10.80
CA ASP A 148 -0.51 -23.39 -11.90
C ASP A 148 0.38 -22.19 -11.54
N VAL A 149 -0.12 -21.22 -10.77
CA VAL A 149 0.64 -19.99 -10.47
C VAL A 149 1.67 -20.23 -9.38
N CYS A 150 1.27 -20.78 -8.23
CA CYS A 150 2.18 -21.03 -7.10
C CYS A 150 3.38 -21.92 -7.49
N PRO A 151 3.21 -23.04 -8.23
CA PRO A 151 4.34 -23.86 -8.66
C PRO A 151 5.28 -23.19 -9.67
N ARG A 152 4.78 -22.23 -10.47
CA ARG A 152 5.63 -21.45 -11.37
C ARG A 152 6.42 -20.38 -10.61
N LEU A 153 5.80 -19.75 -9.59
CA LEU A 153 6.46 -18.78 -8.72
C LEU A 153 7.59 -19.42 -7.88
N SER A 154 7.36 -20.61 -7.33
CA SER A 154 8.35 -21.30 -6.49
C SER A 154 9.60 -21.75 -7.26
N LYS A 155 9.46 -22.10 -8.54
CA LYS A 155 10.60 -22.42 -9.42
C LYS A 155 11.54 -21.22 -9.65
N ASN A 156 11.05 -20.00 -9.48
CA ASN A 156 11.80 -18.76 -9.67
C ASN A 156 12.33 -18.18 -8.34
N ALA A 157 12.57 -19.02 -7.32
CA ALA A 157 12.83 -18.66 -5.92
C ALA A 157 13.93 -17.61 -5.63
N LYS A 158 14.82 -17.29 -6.58
CA LYS A 158 15.93 -16.34 -6.37
C LYS A 158 15.50 -14.88 -6.18
N THR A 159 14.22 -14.55 -6.36
CA THR A 159 13.73 -13.16 -6.42
C THR A 159 12.71 -12.80 -5.32
N GLY A 160 12.57 -13.59 -4.25
CA GLY A 160 11.53 -13.36 -3.22
C GLY A 160 10.13 -13.85 -3.62
N ALA A 161 9.96 -14.32 -4.87
CA ALA A 161 8.71 -14.90 -5.39
C ALA A 161 8.27 -16.17 -4.64
N ALA A 162 9.19 -16.90 -4.00
CA ALA A 162 8.87 -18.09 -3.22
C ALA A 162 8.07 -17.77 -1.94
N ASN A 163 8.33 -16.64 -1.29
CA ASN A 163 7.58 -16.23 -0.10
C ASN A 163 6.13 -15.91 -0.47
N ALA A 164 5.93 -15.19 -1.57
CA ALA A 164 4.59 -14.88 -2.08
C ALA A 164 3.83 -16.15 -2.50
N ALA A 165 4.51 -17.14 -3.09
CA ALA A 165 3.91 -18.43 -3.41
C ALA A 165 3.39 -19.14 -2.16
N GLY A 166 4.20 -19.22 -1.09
CA GLY A 166 3.78 -19.81 0.18
C GLY A 166 2.60 -19.09 0.83
N GLN A 167 2.58 -17.75 0.80
CA GLN A 167 1.46 -16.97 1.30
C GLN A 167 0.18 -17.18 0.48
N LEU A 168 0.27 -17.27 -0.85
CA LEU A 168 -0.87 -17.59 -1.70
C LEU A 168 -1.41 -19.00 -1.45
N GLU A 169 -0.54 -19.99 -1.28
CA GLU A 169 -0.95 -21.35 -0.91
C GLU A 169 -1.65 -21.36 0.44
N MET A 170 -1.12 -20.64 1.44
CA MET A 170 -1.77 -20.46 2.74
C MET A 170 -3.15 -19.81 2.61
N PHE A 171 -3.27 -18.74 1.83
CA PHE A 171 -4.54 -18.06 1.57
C PHE A 171 -5.58 -19.01 0.98
N VAL A 172 -5.19 -19.77 -0.05
CA VAL A 172 -6.10 -20.75 -0.70
C VAL A 172 -6.50 -21.86 0.27
N ASN A 173 -5.56 -22.37 1.08
CA ASN A 173 -5.84 -23.38 2.10
C ASN A 173 -6.81 -22.86 3.17
N GLN A 174 -6.63 -21.61 3.63
CA GLN A 174 -7.53 -20.96 4.58
C GLN A 174 -8.94 -20.79 3.98
N TYR A 175 -9.05 -20.38 2.72
CA TYR A 175 -10.33 -20.31 2.01
C TYR A 175 -11.04 -21.68 1.98
N HIS A 176 -10.33 -22.76 1.70
CA HIS A 176 -10.89 -24.11 1.72
C HIS A 176 -11.31 -24.55 3.13
N ALA A 177 -10.46 -24.31 4.13
CA ALA A 177 -10.75 -24.61 5.52
C ALA A 177 -11.98 -23.84 6.02
N ASN A 178 -12.17 -22.60 5.57
CA ASN A 178 -13.32 -21.76 5.88
C ASN A 178 -14.52 -22.01 4.97
N ARG A 179 -14.73 -23.26 4.55
CA ARG A 179 -15.87 -23.70 3.72
C ARG A 179 -16.06 -22.88 2.44
N CYS A 180 -14.95 -22.49 1.80
CA CYS A 180 -14.95 -21.66 0.59
C CYS A 180 -15.56 -20.26 0.81
N THR A 181 -15.28 -19.65 1.96
CA THR A 181 -15.70 -18.28 2.30
C THR A 181 -14.49 -17.41 2.66
N LEU A 182 -14.63 -16.10 2.43
CA LEU A 182 -13.66 -15.09 2.83
C LEU A 182 -14.30 -14.13 3.82
N ASN A 183 -13.49 -13.66 4.78
CA ASN A 183 -13.91 -12.62 5.70
C ASN A 183 -13.88 -11.25 5.00
N GLU A 184 -14.72 -10.33 5.46
CA GLU A 184 -14.66 -8.94 5.01
C GLU A 184 -13.31 -8.33 5.45
N PRO A 185 -12.58 -7.64 4.55
CA PRO A 185 -11.27 -7.08 4.90
C PRO A 185 -11.41 -5.91 5.88
N ASP A 186 -10.44 -5.82 6.79
CA ASP A 186 -10.39 -4.77 7.81
C ASP A 186 -10.37 -3.38 7.17
N GLY A 187 -11.15 -2.45 7.74
CA GLY A 187 -11.22 -1.07 7.25
C GLY A 187 -11.92 -0.89 5.90
N ARG A 188 -12.51 -1.94 5.31
CA ARG A 188 -13.25 -1.83 4.05
C ARG A 188 -14.43 -0.87 4.13
N LYS A 189 -15.18 -0.94 5.24
CA LYS A 189 -16.25 0.00 5.56
C LYS A 189 -15.67 1.07 6.46
N LEU A 190 -15.81 2.33 6.06
CA LEU A 190 -15.51 3.46 6.93
C LEU A 190 -16.64 3.54 7.96
N GLU A 191 -16.36 3.10 9.18
CA GLU A 191 -17.22 3.41 10.32
C GLU A 191 -16.89 4.83 10.77
N GLU A 192 -17.91 5.67 10.95
CA GLU A 192 -17.71 7.00 11.53
C GLU A 192 -17.06 6.82 12.90
N THR A 193 -15.88 7.42 13.06
CA THR A 193 -15.21 7.44 14.36
C THR A 193 -16.08 8.29 15.26
N LYS A 194 -16.78 7.64 16.20
CA LYS A 194 -17.47 8.38 17.27
C LYS A 194 -16.40 9.16 18.01
N ILE A 195 -16.46 10.49 17.93
CA ILE A 195 -15.63 11.36 18.74
C ILE A 195 -15.93 10.96 20.18
N SER A 196 -14.90 10.58 20.94
CA SER A 196 -15.12 10.26 22.34
C SER A 196 -15.41 11.56 23.10
N GLU A 197 -16.22 11.52 24.16
CA GLU A 197 -16.45 12.69 25.02
C GLU A 197 -15.12 13.32 25.49
N ALA A 198 -14.06 12.51 25.65
CA ALA A 198 -12.72 12.97 25.99
C ALA A 198 -12.00 13.72 24.85
N ASP A 199 -12.29 13.39 23.58
CA ASP A 199 -11.78 14.11 22.41
C ASP A 199 -12.54 15.43 22.21
N GLU A 200 -13.85 15.47 22.52
CA GLU A 200 -14.66 16.71 22.54
C GLU A 200 -14.18 17.67 23.66
N GLU A 201 -13.96 17.17 24.87
CA GLU A 201 -13.44 17.96 26.00
C GLU A 201 -12.04 18.52 25.75
N ARG A 202 -11.24 17.85 24.90
CA ARG A 202 -9.91 18.32 24.53
C ARG A 202 -9.98 19.50 23.55
N THR A 203 -10.92 19.47 22.60
CA THR A 203 -11.13 20.58 21.67
C THR A 203 -11.67 21.84 22.37
N ASP A 204 -12.56 21.67 23.35
CA ASP A 204 -13.12 22.82 24.11
C ASP A 204 -12.08 23.54 24.98
N ARG A 205 -11.03 22.85 25.42
CA ARG A 205 -9.95 23.46 26.22
C ARG A 205 -9.03 24.34 25.39
N ASP A 206 -8.81 24.00 24.13
CA ASP A 206 -7.90 24.75 23.25
C ASP A 206 -8.53 26.04 22.71
N ASP A 207 -9.87 26.08 22.54
CA ASP A 207 -10.59 27.30 22.13
C ASP A 207 -10.78 28.32 23.27
N ASN A 208 -10.72 27.89 24.53
CA ASN A 208 -10.85 28.79 25.69
C ASN A 208 -9.50 29.43 26.12
N GLY A 209 -8.42 29.20 25.37
CA GLY A 209 -7.05 29.60 25.74
C GLY A 209 -6.38 30.66 24.87
N GLY A 210 -7.09 31.33 23.95
CA GLY A 210 -6.46 32.11 22.87
C GLY A 210 -7.00 33.52 22.61
N GLY A 211 -7.68 34.16 23.56
CA GLY A 211 -8.27 35.50 23.38
C GLY A 211 -7.54 36.61 24.15
N GLY A 212 -6.22 36.73 24.05
CA GLY A 212 -5.44 37.75 24.78
C GLY A 212 -4.61 38.62 23.85
N GLY A 213 -5.13 39.80 23.51
CA GLY A 213 -4.50 40.74 22.58
C GLY A 213 -3.14 41.31 23.04
N TYR A 214 -2.24 41.53 22.08
CA TYR A 214 -1.02 42.30 22.28
C TYR A 214 -0.98 43.49 21.30
N TYR A 215 -1.54 44.61 21.75
CA TYR A 215 -1.16 45.95 21.30
C TYR A 215 0.00 46.45 22.17
N GLY A 216 1.11 46.80 21.52
CA GLY A 216 1.99 47.94 21.82
C GLY A 216 2.67 48.06 23.19
N GLY A 217 4.00 48.30 23.20
CA GLY A 217 4.61 49.07 24.29
C GLY A 217 6.07 48.78 24.66
N ARG A 218 7.00 49.30 23.86
CA ARG A 218 8.24 50.01 24.22
C ARG A 218 8.77 50.00 25.68
N GLY A 219 10.07 49.71 25.82
CA GLY A 219 10.97 50.15 26.90
C GLY A 219 11.29 49.04 27.93
N GLY A 220 12.49 48.82 28.45
CA GLY A 220 13.80 49.47 28.40
C GLY A 220 14.68 48.84 29.51
N GLY A 221 16.01 48.96 29.42
CA GLY A 221 16.96 48.73 30.53
C GLY A 221 17.43 47.29 30.72
N ARG A 222 18.68 46.96 30.37
CA ARG A 222 19.91 47.03 31.21
C ARG A 222 19.91 46.11 32.44
N GLY A 223 20.88 45.19 32.47
CA GLY A 223 21.79 45.07 33.62
C GLY A 223 22.02 43.68 34.21
N GLY A 224 23.29 43.26 34.18
CA GLY A 224 23.94 42.35 35.16
C GLY A 224 23.60 40.87 35.02
N GLY A 225 24.50 39.90 35.06
CA GLY A 225 25.86 39.90 35.58
C GLY A 225 26.06 38.70 36.51
N ARG A 226 26.97 37.80 36.12
CA ARG A 226 27.82 36.92 36.95
C ARG A 226 27.22 35.75 37.76
N GLY A 227 28.05 34.69 37.79
CA GLY A 227 28.16 33.69 38.86
C GLY A 227 27.63 32.34 38.40
N GLY A 228 28.48 31.37 38.01
CA GLY A 228 29.34 30.60 38.92
C GLY A 228 28.50 29.42 39.45
N GLY A 229 28.83 28.15 39.34
CA GLY A 229 30.06 27.41 39.06
C GLY A 229 29.93 26.07 39.77
N ARG A 230 30.68 25.05 39.30
CA ARG A 230 30.89 23.73 39.94
C ARG A 230 29.66 22.81 39.95
N GLY A 231 29.76 21.50 39.73
CA GLY A 231 30.91 20.60 39.66
C GLY A 231 30.47 19.20 40.12
N GLY A 232 31.14 18.17 39.61
CA GLY A 232 31.02 16.78 40.08
C GLY A 232 30.12 15.92 39.18
N GLY A 233 30.54 14.83 38.55
CA GLY A 233 31.79 14.07 38.66
C GLY A 233 31.47 12.60 38.92
N ARG A 234 31.90 11.75 37.97
CA ARG A 234 32.15 10.29 38.08
C ARG A 234 30.89 9.41 38.31
N GLY A 235 30.76 8.23 37.72
CA GLY A 235 31.67 7.39 36.95
C GLY A 235 31.32 5.92 37.20
N GLY A 236 31.70 5.05 36.25
CA GLY A 236 31.72 3.59 36.41
C GLY A 236 30.39 2.90 36.07
N GLY A 237 30.34 1.77 35.37
CA GLY A 237 31.40 0.83 35.04
C GLY A 237 30.96 -0.14 33.95
N ARG A 238 31.98 -0.74 33.33
CA ARG A 238 31.97 -1.62 32.17
C ARG A 238 32.03 -3.08 32.65
N ARG A 239 31.53 -3.99 31.80
CA ARG A 239 31.68 -5.46 31.80
C ARG A 239 30.70 -6.20 32.74
N ARG A 240 30.09 -7.31 32.34
CA ARG A 240 30.51 -8.35 31.38
C ARG A 240 29.58 -8.52 30.20
#